data_AF-A0A229SL89-F1
#
_entry.id   AF-A0A229SL89-F1
#
_cell.length_a   1.000
_cell.length_b   1.000
_cell.length_c   1.000
_cell.angle_alpha   90.00
_cell.angle_beta   90.00
_cell.angle_gamma   90.00
#
_symmetry.space_group_name_H-M   'P 1'
#
loop_
_entity.id
_entity.type
_entity.pdbx_description
1 polymer ?
#
loop_
_entity_poly.entity_id
_entity_poly.type
_entity_poly.pdbx_seq_one_letter_code
_entity_poly.pdbx_strand_id
1 'polypeptide(L)'
;MDEFEPPAGAGAGDVMMSSDEKRSGIPNDIVLAPADHPIPVRCPEDFQAILLTEIDIVDDFDLDRDGDVLHMTGRWLTTLPTPDERHDGDLVVVLHEPTTPPASCDAARHVDIEMRLVNGNRWQQVGIWTGVNSDWPYLIAPTAAAIMGLHTDILELEDPPRRVRSASSERDAEFLSATCGEH
;
A
#
# COMPACT_ATOMS: atom_id res chain seq x y z
N MET A 1 -76.48 -26.41 -15.22
CA MET A 1 -76.33 -26.02 -16.63
C MET A 1 -76.06 -24.53 -16.61
N ASP A 2 -74.86 -23.98 -16.74
CA ASP A 2 -73.49 -24.40 -17.02
C ASP A 2 -72.64 -23.26 -16.39
N GLU A 3 -71.72 -23.51 -15.47
CA GLU A 3 -70.27 -23.65 -15.73
C GLU A 3 -69.67 -22.57 -16.65
N PHE A 4 -68.96 -21.60 -16.05
CA PHE A 4 -67.82 -20.95 -16.72
C PHE A 4 -66.79 -20.52 -15.66
N GLU A 5 -65.65 -21.22 -15.66
CA GLU A 5 -64.48 -20.99 -14.82
C GLU A 5 -63.85 -19.60 -15.06
N PRO A 6 -63.24 -18.99 -14.02
CA PRO A 6 -62.28 -17.91 -14.22
C PRO A 6 -60.90 -18.48 -14.61
N PRO A 7 -60.18 -17.91 -15.59
CA PRO A 7 -58.80 -18.33 -15.84
C PRO A 7 -57.87 -17.89 -14.71
N ALA A 8 -57.14 -18.89 -14.21
CA ALA A 8 -55.98 -18.76 -13.37
C ALA A 8 -54.76 -18.23 -14.16
N GLY A 9 -53.86 -17.56 -13.44
CA GLY A 9 -52.52 -17.21 -13.90
C GLY A 9 -52.43 -15.78 -14.44
N ALA A 10 -51.42 -14.98 -14.15
CA ALA A 10 -50.10 -15.30 -13.66
C ALA A 10 -49.56 -14.11 -12.85
N GLY A 11 -48.81 -14.41 -11.79
CA GLY A 11 -48.06 -13.42 -11.04
C GLY A 11 -47.05 -12.73 -11.96
N ALA A 12 -47.17 -11.42 -12.09
CA ALA A 12 -46.04 -10.57 -12.37
C ALA A 12 -45.57 -10.07 -11.00
N GLY A 13 -44.69 -10.85 -10.37
CA GLY A 13 -43.83 -10.28 -9.34
C GLY A 13 -43.00 -9.21 -10.02
N ASP A 14 -43.13 -7.98 -9.54
CA ASP A 14 -42.15 -6.93 -9.74
C ASP A 14 -40.81 -7.47 -9.24
N VAL A 15 -40.04 -8.08 -10.15
CA VAL A 15 -38.62 -8.27 -9.93
C VAL A 15 -38.05 -6.87 -10.04
N MET A 16 -37.94 -6.22 -8.88
CA MET A 16 -36.93 -5.22 -8.61
C MET A 16 -35.67 -5.64 -9.37
N MET A 17 -35.39 -4.98 -10.47
CA MET A 17 -34.05 -4.90 -11.01
C MET A 17 -33.28 -4.09 -9.97
N SER A 18 -32.86 -4.76 -8.89
CA SER A 18 -31.81 -4.25 -8.03
C SER A 18 -30.64 -3.95 -8.97
N SER A 19 -30.27 -2.67 -9.05
CA SER A 19 -29.13 -2.18 -9.83
C SER A 19 -27.79 -2.63 -9.25
N ASP A 20 -27.73 -3.85 -8.70
CA ASP A 20 -26.60 -4.48 -8.03
C ASP A 20 -25.80 -5.34 -9.02
N GLU A 21 -25.37 -4.78 -10.16
CA GLU A 21 -24.34 -5.49 -10.95
C GLU A 21 -23.49 -4.58 -11.83
N LYS A 22 -22.92 -3.53 -11.23
CA LYS A 22 -21.72 -2.89 -11.79
C LYS A 22 -20.75 -2.43 -10.69
N ARG A 23 -20.55 -3.28 -9.68
CA ARG A 23 -19.65 -3.02 -8.55
C ARG A 23 -18.39 -3.90 -8.50
N SER A 24 -18.02 -4.55 -9.59
CA SER A 24 -16.82 -5.39 -9.63
C SER A 24 -15.91 -4.94 -10.77
N GLY A 25 -14.74 -4.41 -10.46
CA GLY A 25 -13.76 -4.10 -11.49
C GLY A 25 -12.49 -3.39 -11.03
N ILE A 26 -12.50 -2.71 -9.88
CA ILE A 26 -11.27 -2.13 -9.33
C ILE A 26 -10.65 -3.18 -8.41
N PRO A 27 -9.50 -3.78 -8.77
CA PRO A 27 -8.75 -4.59 -7.82
C PRO A 27 -8.43 -3.70 -6.61
N ASN A 28 -8.57 -4.26 -5.39
CA ASN A 28 -8.22 -3.51 -4.19
C ASN A 28 -6.76 -3.05 -4.24
N ASP A 29 -5.88 -3.86 -4.83
CA ASP A 29 -4.48 -3.53 -5.05
C ASP A 29 -4.28 -2.80 -6.38
N ILE A 30 -3.40 -1.81 -6.37
CA ILE A 30 -3.10 -0.95 -7.52
C ILE A 30 -1.59 -0.82 -7.68
N VAL A 31 -1.12 -0.96 -8.92
CA VAL A 31 0.24 -0.60 -9.32
C VAL A 31 0.22 0.85 -9.79
N LEU A 32 1.00 1.69 -9.11
CA LEU A 32 1.17 3.11 -9.40
C LEU A 32 2.42 3.39 -10.24
N ALA A 33 3.45 2.55 -10.12
CA ALA A 33 4.63 2.57 -10.98
C ALA A 33 5.24 1.15 -11.09
N PRO A 34 5.71 0.72 -12.27
CA PRO A 34 5.46 1.33 -13.56
C PRO A 34 3.96 1.30 -13.91
N ALA A 35 3.47 2.37 -14.54
CA ALA A 35 2.05 2.51 -14.83
C ALA A 35 1.62 1.61 -16.01
N ASP A 36 1.27 0.35 -15.73
CA ASP A 36 0.68 -0.55 -16.73
C ASP A 36 -0.80 -0.21 -17.03
N HIS A 37 -1.40 0.62 -16.17
CA HIS A 37 -2.79 1.05 -16.24
C HIS A 37 -2.89 2.57 -16.00
N PRO A 38 -3.99 3.22 -16.44
CA PRO A 38 -4.20 4.65 -16.18
C PRO A 38 -4.14 4.96 -14.69
N ILE A 39 -3.22 5.88 -14.32
CA ILE A 39 -3.07 6.32 -12.93
C ILE A 39 -4.32 7.08 -12.49
N PRO A 40 -4.90 6.75 -11.32
CA PRO A 40 -6.08 7.43 -10.81
C PRO A 40 -5.73 8.87 -10.46
N VAL A 41 -6.50 9.80 -11.03
CA VAL A 41 -6.49 11.23 -10.67
C VAL A 41 -7.68 11.59 -9.78
N ARG A 42 -8.56 10.63 -9.50
CA ARG A 42 -9.72 10.79 -8.61
C ARG A 42 -9.84 9.54 -7.76
N CYS A 43 -10.32 9.73 -6.55
CA CYS A 43 -10.76 8.60 -5.75
C CYS A 43 -12.04 8.01 -6.38
N PRO A 44 -12.14 6.69 -6.57
CA PRO A 44 -13.41 6.08 -6.95
C PRO A 44 -14.45 6.28 -5.83
N GLU A 45 -15.74 6.29 -6.18
CA GLU A 45 -16.85 6.76 -5.32
C GLU A 45 -16.91 6.10 -3.93
N ASP A 46 -16.49 4.84 -3.82
CA ASP A 46 -16.52 4.05 -2.58
C ASP A 46 -15.19 4.08 -1.78
N PHE A 47 -14.20 4.84 -2.23
CA PHE A 47 -12.86 4.86 -1.65
C PHE A 47 -12.49 6.26 -1.14
N GLN A 48 -11.56 6.32 -0.19
CA GLN A 48 -11.09 7.57 0.43
C GLN A 48 -9.59 7.80 0.27
N ALA A 49 -8.79 6.73 0.15
CA ALA A 49 -7.34 6.84 0.09
C ALA A 49 -6.72 5.61 -0.56
N ILE A 50 -5.43 5.70 -0.89
CA ILE A 50 -4.57 4.58 -1.26
C ILE A 50 -3.57 4.39 -0.11
N LEU A 51 -3.56 3.22 0.52
CA LEU A 51 -2.49 2.81 1.41
C LEU A 51 -1.30 2.36 0.57
N LEU A 52 -0.14 2.97 0.75
CA LEU A 52 1.09 2.51 0.09
C LEU A 52 1.58 1.23 0.76
N THR A 53 1.82 0.21 -0.05
CA THR A 53 2.23 -1.12 0.44
C THR A 53 3.68 -1.40 0.13
N GLU A 54 4.15 -1.01 -1.05
CA GLU A 54 5.54 -1.20 -1.46
C GLU A 54 6.00 0.00 -2.28
N ILE A 55 7.25 0.37 -2.08
CA ILE A 55 7.94 1.35 -2.91
C ILE A 55 9.40 0.96 -3.06
N ASP A 56 9.86 0.98 -4.30
CA ASP A 56 11.23 0.66 -4.69
C ASP A 56 11.74 1.75 -5.64
N ILE A 57 12.89 2.30 -5.29
CA ILE A 57 13.55 3.39 -6.01
C ILE A 57 14.97 2.95 -6.30
N VAL A 58 15.48 3.27 -7.49
CA VAL A 58 16.88 3.04 -7.84
C VAL A 58 17.78 3.81 -6.86
N ASP A 59 18.61 3.05 -6.15
CA ASP A 59 19.61 3.54 -5.19
C ASP A 59 20.76 4.30 -5.90
N ASP A 60 21.48 5.11 -5.12
CA ASP A 60 22.57 6.04 -5.47
C ASP A 60 23.73 5.41 -6.27
N PHE A 61 23.75 4.09 -6.43
CA PHE A 61 24.79 3.37 -7.18
C PHE A 61 24.71 3.58 -8.69
N ASP A 62 23.57 4.03 -9.23
CA ASP A 62 23.39 4.42 -10.62
C ASP A 62 23.04 5.92 -10.71
N LEU A 63 24.06 6.78 -10.73
CA LEU A 63 23.91 8.25 -10.75
C LEU A 63 23.09 8.79 -11.93
N ASP A 64 22.97 8.01 -13.02
CA ASP A 64 22.16 8.40 -14.18
C ASP A 64 20.66 8.11 -13.98
N ARG A 65 20.32 7.33 -12.94
CA ARG A 65 18.98 6.82 -12.64
C ARG A 65 18.58 7.00 -11.18
N ASP A 66 19.40 7.69 -10.40
CA ASP A 66 19.13 7.99 -9.00
C ASP A 66 17.76 8.68 -8.86
N GLY A 67 16.91 8.11 -8.00
CA GLY A 67 15.53 8.56 -7.81
C GLY A 67 14.51 8.00 -8.80
N ASP A 68 14.90 7.14 -9.75
CA ASP A 68 13.96 6.44 -10.63
C ASP A 68 13.07 5.48 -9.82
N VAL A 69 11.75 5.58 -10.01
CA VAL A 69 10.80 4.67 -9.36
C VAL A 69 10.75 3.35 -10.13
N LEU A 70 11.26 2.29 -9.51
CA LEU A 70 11.19 0.93 -10.04
C LEU A 70 9.83 0.31 -9.81
N HIS A 71 9.27 0.53 -8.62
CA HIS A 71 8.02 -0.06 -8.20
C HIS A 71 7.30 0.84 -7.22
N MET A 72 6.00 1.03 -7.38
CA MET A 72 5.16 1.64 -6.36
C MET A 72 3.79 0.98 -6.40
N THR A 73 3.37 0.35 -5.31
CA THR A 73 2.04 -0.26 -5.17
C THR A 73 1.31 0.28 -3.96
N GLY A 74 -0.01 0.20 -4.04
CA GLY A 74 -0.85 0.45 -2.91
C GLY A 74 -2.15 -0.32 -2.97
N ARG A 75 -3.00 -0.05 -2.00
CA ARG A 75 -4.32 -0.63 -1.88
C ARG A 75 -5.34 0.45 -1.58
N TRP A 76 -6.45 0.42 -2.31
CA TRP A 76 -7.56 1.31 -2.05
C TRP A 76 -8.22 1.04 -0.69
N LEU A 77 -8.47 2.11 0.06
CA LEU A 77 -9.15 2.10 1.34
C LEU A 77 -10.54 2.73 1.20
N THR A 78 -11.58 2.01 1.60
CA THR A 78 -12.95 2.53 1.66
C THR A 78 -13.13 3.57 2.77
N THR A 79 -12.34 3.42 3.84
CA THR A 79 -12.30 4.33 4.99
C THR A 79 -10.88 4.38 5.54
N LEU A 80 -10.45 5.55 6.00
CA LEU A 80 -9.20 5.64 6.75
C LEU A 80 -9.33 4.84 8.06
N PRO A 81 -8.40 3.91 8.36
CA PRO A 81 -8.42 3.20 9.63
C PRO A 81 -8.23 4.17 10.80
N THR A 82 -8.72 3.77 11.96
CA THR A 82 -8.42 4.47 13.21
C THR A 82 -6.91 4.40 13.44
N PRO A 83 -6.22 5.54 13.67
CA PRO A 83 -4.78 5.53 13.90
C PRO A 83 -4.52 4.93 15.29
N ASP A 84 -4.10 3.67 15.32
CA ASP A 84 -3.69 2.94 16.51
C ASP A 84 -2.31 2.29 16.29
N GLU A 85 -1.79 1.63 17.32
CA GLU A 85 -0.46 1.01 17.29
C GLU A 85 -0.32 -0.07 16.20
N ARG A 86 -1.42 -0.65 15.69
CA ARG A 86 -1.37 -1.66 14.62
C ARG A 86 -1.17 -1.03 13.24
N HIS A 87 -1.46 0.25 13.14
CA HIS A 87 -1.38 1.04 11.92
C HIS A 87 -0.24 2.05 11.98
N ASP A 88 0.58 2.07 13.03
CA ASP A 88 1.73 2.98 13.12
C ASP A 88 2.71 2.72 11.98
N GLY A 89 3.11 3.78 11.28
CA GLY A 89 3.89 3.69 10.04
C GLY A 89 3.06 3.57 8.76
N ASP A 90 1.73 3.36 8.83
CA ASP A 90 0.88 3.32 7.64
C ASP A 90 0.92 4.68 6.90
N LEU A 91 1.31 4.62 5.63
CA LEU A 91 1.41 5.78 4.75
C LEU A 91 0.30 5.74 3.70
N VAL A 92 -0.57 6.74 3.70
CA VAL A 92 -1.71 6.83 2.78
C VAL A 92 -1.63 8.06 1.89
N VAL A 93 -2.17 7.94 0.69
CA VAL A 93 -2.32 9.00 -0.30
C VAL A 93 -3.81 9.27 -0.48
N VAL A 94 -4.21 10.52 -0.26
CA VAL A 94 -5.57 11.01 -0.45
C VAL A 94 -5.60 11.85 -1.72
N LEU A 95 -6.51 11.50 -2.64
CA LEU A 95 -6.71 12.21 -3.90
C LEU A 95 -7.89 13.17 -3.75
N HIS A 96 -7.62 14.46 -3.92
CA HIS A 96 -8.61 15.55 -3.83
C HIS A 96 -8.91 16.10 -5.23
N GLU A 97 -10.12 16.63 -5.39
CA GLU A 97 -10.42 17.43 -6.57
C GLU A 97 -9.53 18.70 -6.59
N PRO A 98 -9.01 19.11 -7.75
CA PRO A 98 -8.18 20.29 -7.85
C PRO A 98 -8.89 21.53 -7.28
N THR A 99 -8.29 22.13 -6.27
CA THR A 99 -8.80 23.36 -5.63
C THR A 99 -8.76 24.54 -6.61
N THR A 100 -7.79 24.52 -7.53
CA THR A 100 -7.66 25.52 -8.59
C THR A 100 -8.00 24.88 -9.94
N PRO A 101 -9.01 25.38 -10.67
CA PRO A 101 -9.27 24.91 -12.02
C PRO A 101 -8.04 25.23 -12.89
N PRO A 102 -7.45 24.25 -13.59
CA PRO A 102 -6.28 24.52 -14.39
C PRO A 102 -6.63 25.50 -15.51
N ALA A 103 -5.65 26.31 -15.90
CA ALA A 103 -5.81 27.31 -16.96
C ALA A 103 -6.13 26.70 -18.33
N SER A 104 -6.00 25.38 -18.49
CA SER A 104 -6.31 24.63 -19.70
C SER A 104 -7.59 23.80 -19.54
N CYS A 105 -8.23 23.46 -20.66
CA CYS A 105 -9.41 22.59 -20.71
C CYS A 105 -9.14 21.13 -20.23
N ASP A 106 -7.92 20.81 -19.77
CA ASP A 106 -7.50 19.46 -19.33
C ASP A 106 -7.63 19.28 -17.80
N ALA A 107 -8.62 19.93 -17.19
CA ALA A 107 -8.92 19.83 -15.76
C ALA A 107 -9.21 18.41 -15.28
N ALA A 108 -9.66 17.55 -16.20
CA ALA A 108 -9.93 16.14 -15.92
C ALA A 108 -8.67 15.34 -15.57
N ARG A 109 -7.46 15.83 -15.90
CA ARG A 109 -6.19 15.11 -15.67
C ARG A 109 -5.37 15.59 -14.48
N HIS A 110 -5.82 16.64 -13.80
CA HIS A 110 -5.11 17.22 -12.67
C HIS A 110 -5.73 16.74 -11.36
N VAL A 111 -4.92 16.52 -10.32
CA VAL A 111 -5.33 16.07 -8.98
C VAL A 111 -4.56 16.85 -7.92
N ASP A 112 -5.22 17.11 -6.78
CA ASP A 112 -4.53 17.57 -5.58
C ASP A 112 -4.27 16.34 -4.69
N ILE A 113 -3.07 16.21 -4.16
CA ILE A 113 -2.62 15.05 -3.41
C ILE A 113 -2.24 15.48 -2.01
N GLU A 114 -2.72 14.72 -1.05
CA GLU A 114 -2.30 14.81 0.34
C GLU A 114 -1.75 13.46 0.78
N MET A 115 -0.54 13.46 1.33
CA MET A 115 0.07 12.27 1.92
C MET A 115 -0.03 12.35 3.44
N ARG A 116 -0.50 11.28 4.07
CA ARG A 116 -0.68 11.17 5.52
C ARG A 116 0.00 9.93 6.07
N LEU A 117 0.65 10.07 7.21
CA LEU A 117 1.34 9.02 7.94
C LEU A 117 0.64 8.81 9.29
N VAL A 118 0.42 7.56 9.71
CA VAL A 118 0.11 7.27 11.11
C VAL A 118 1.40 7.31 11.91
N ASN A 119 1.46 8.20 12.90
CA ASN A 119 2.60 8.29 13.82
C ASN A 119 2.12 8.68 15.21
N GLY A 120 2.27 7.77 16.18
CA GLY A 120 1.89 7.99 17.56
C GLY A 120 0.37 8.13 17.73
N ASN A 121 -0.40 7.19 17.16
CA ASN A 121 -1.86 7.12 17.23
C ASN A 121 -2.59 8.36 16.66
N ARG A 122 -1.98 9.04 15.68
CA ARG A 122 -2.59 10.15 14.95
C ARG A 122 -2.19 10.13 13.49
N TRP A 123 -3.11 10.58 12.64
CA TRP A 123 -2.79 10.94 11.26
C TRP A 123 -2.00 12.25 11.23
N GLN A 124 -0.82 12.24 10.64
CA GLN A 124 0.01 13.39 10.38
C GLN A 124 0.09 13.64 8.88
N GLN A 125 -0.16 14.88 8.46
CA GLN A 125 0.07 15.28 7.08
C GLN A 125 1.59 15.43 6.84
N VAL A 126 2.13 14.69 5.88
CA VAL A 126 3.56 14.67 5.57
C VAL A 126 3.88 15.36 4.24
N GLY A 127 2.88 15.58 3.38
CA GLY A 127 3.05 16.36 2.15
C GLY A 127 1.73 16.73 1.47
N ILE A 128 1.75 17.84 0.72
CA ILE A 128 0.67 18.25 -0.18
C ILE A 128 1.27 18.66 -1.51
N TRP A 129 0.65 18.20 -2.60
CA TRP A 129 0.97 18.60 -3.98
C TRP A 129 -0.31 18.99 -4.68
N THR A 130 -0.36 20.17 -5.30
CA THR A 130 -1.58 20.67 -5.94
C THR A 130 -1.43 20.73 -7.45
N GLY A 131 -2.52 20.43 -8.16
CA GLY A 131 -2.59 20.50 -9.62
C GLY A 131 -1.55 19.60 -10.31
N VAL A 132 -1.29 18.41 -9.77
CA VAL A 132 -0.36 17.45 -10.39
C VAL A 132 -1.10 16.60 -11.41
N ASN A 133 -0.40 16.14 -12.44
CA ASN A 133 -0.96 15.33 -13.51
C ASN A 133 -0.96 13.83 -13.14
N SER A 134 -1.21 12.96 -14.13
CA SER A 134 -1.16 11.50 -13.95
C SER A 134 0.23 10.93 -13.59
N ASP A 135 1.30 11.73 -13.67
CA ASP A 135 2.66 11.32 -13.31
C ASP A 135 2.96 11.50 -11.82
N TRP A 136 1.93 11.85 -11.04
CA TRP A 136 2.06 12.08 -9.61
C TRP A 136 2.70 10.95 -8.80
N PRO A 137 2.57 9.64 -9.14
CA PRO A 137 3.25 8.60 -8.37
C PRO A 137 4.76 8.80 -8.37
N TYR A 138 5.34 9.14 -9.53
CA TYR A 138 6.76 9.43 -9.68
C TYR A 138 7.18 10.67 -8.89
N LEU A 139 6.29 11.66 -8.76
CA LEU A 139 6.56 12.87 -8.01
C LEU A 139 6.63 12.63 -6.50
N ILE A 140 5.72 11.81 -5.96
CA ILE A 140 5.63 11.59 -4.51
C ILE A 140 6.49 10.42 -4.03
N ALA A 141 6.93 9.55 -4.95
CA ALA A 141 7.67 8.35 -4.64
C ALA A 141 8.94 8.59 -3.79
N PRO A 142 9.83 9.55 -4.11
CA PRO A 142 11.01 9.80 -3.28
C PRO A 142 10.66 10.12 -1.82
N THR A 143 9.61 10.92 -1.60
CA THR A 143 9.12 11.25 -0.26
C THR A 143 8.53 10.02 0.43
N ALA A 144 7.73 9.21 -0.29
CA ALA A 144 7.16 8.00 0.26
C ALA A 144 8.23 6.96 0.64
N ALA A 145 9.25 6.75 -0.21
CA ALA A 145 10.35 5.84 0.05
C ALA A 145 11.18 6.28 1.25
N ALA A 146 11.51 7.57 1.36
CA ALA A 146 12.22 8.10 2.52
C ALA A 146 11.43 7.86 3.82
N ILE A 147 10.11 8.09 3.82
CA ILE A 147 9.27 7.89 5.01
C ILE A 147 9.16 6.39 5.36
N MET A 148 8.86 5.54 4.38
CA MET A 148 8.72 4.09 4.59
C MET A 148 10.05 3.44 5.02
N GLY A 149 11.17 3.90 4.47
CA GLY A 149 12.51 3.48 4.88
C GLY A 149 12.80 3.85 6.34
N LEU A 150 12.57 5.11 6.74
CA LEU A 150 12.80 5.57 8.11
C LEU A 150 11.97 4.79 9.15
N HIS A 151 10.74 4.41 8.82
CA HIS A 151 9.91 3.60 9.71
C HIS A 151 10.37 2.14 9.80
N THR A 152 10.96 1.60 8.73
CA THR A 152 11.51 0.24 8.74
C THR A 152 12.76 0.16 9.62
N ASP A 153 13.66 1.15 9.52
CA ASP A 153 14.90 1.19 10.31
C ASP A 153 14.62 1.29 11.83
N ILE A 154 13.59 2.03 12.23
CA ILE A 154 13.20 2.18 13.64
C ILE A 154 12.69 0.84 14.19
N LEU A 155 11.88 0.11 13.43
CA LEU A 155 11.36 -1.20 13.86
C LEU A 155 12.46 -2.28 13.90
N GLU A 156 13.46 -2.21 13.03
CA GLU A 156 14.60 -3.15 13.05
C GLU A 156 15.52 -2.92 14.26
N LEU A 157 15.66 -1.67 14.73
CA LEU A 157 16.44 -1.33 15.93
C LEU A 157 15.81 -1.82 17.24
N GLU A 158 14.53 -2.16 17.26
CA GLU A 158 13.84 -2.68 18.44
C GLU A 158 13.95 -4.21 18.60
N ASP A 159 14.53 -4.95 17.64
CA ASP A 159 14.87 -6.36 17.82
C ASP A 159 16.30 -6.48 18.39
N PRO A 160 16.51 -6.74 19.70
CA PRO A 160 17.84 -6.92 20.23
C PRO A 160 18.50 -8.14 19.56
N PRO A 161 19.81 -8.10 19.26
CA PRO A 161 20.47 -9.19 18.58
C PRO A 161 20.24 -10.47 19.37
N ARG A 162 19.55 -11.45 18.76
CA ARG A 162 19.46 -12.82 19.29
C ARG A 162 20.87 -13.27 19.59
N ARG A 163 21.26 -13.20 20.87
CA ARG A 163 22.51 -13.77 21.36
C ARG A 163 22.48 -15.22 20.93
N VAL A 164 23.24 -15.53 19.88
CA VAL A 164 23.65 -16.89 19.59
C VAL A 164 24.39 -17.33 20.84
N ARG A 165 23.69 -18.09 21.69
CA ARG A 165 24.33 -18.85 22.75
C ARG A 165 25.22 -19.84 22.02
N SER A 166 26.47 -19.43 21.76
CA SER A 166 27.56 -20.35 21.51
C SER A 166 27.63 -21.23 22.74
N ALA A 167 26.97 -22.38 22.67
CA ALA A 167 27.14 -23.45 23.61
C ALA A 167 28.60 -23.88 23.47
N SER A 168 29.42 -23.49 24.45
CA SER A 168 30.72 -24.10 24.70
C SER A 168 30.48 -25.60 24.88
N SER A 169 30.69 -26.38 23.82
CA SER A 169 30.89 -27.81 23.92
C SER A 169 32.36 -28.04 24.22
N GLU A 170 32.74 -27.74 25.46
CA GLU A 170 33.86 -28.41 26.12
C GLU A 170 33.54 -29.91 26.11
N ARG A 171 34.19 -30.65 25.20
CA ARG A 171 34.34 -32.10 25.31
C ARG A 171 35.82 -32.38 25.34
N ASP A 172 36.28 -32.68 26.55
CA ASP A 172 37.16 -33.78 26.91
C ASP A 172 37.99 -34.37 25.76
N ALA A 173 39.27 -34.02 25.74
CA ALA A 173 40.32 -34.85 25.17
C ALA A 173 41.35 -35.12 26.27
N GLU A 174 40.92 -35.90 27.27
CA GLU A 174 41.83 -36.53 28.23
C GLU A 174 42.39 -37.83 27.64
N PHE A 175 43.69 -38.02 27.86
CA PHE A 175 44.42 -39.31 27.88
C PHE A 175 44.67 -40.07 26.56
N LEU A 176 45.87 -39.86 26.00
CA LEU A 176 46.78 -40.98 25.74
C LEU A 176 48.20 -40.64 26.22
N SER A 177 48.57 -41.24 27.34
CA SER A 177 49.95 -41.35 27.82
C SER A 177 50.78 -42.14 26.80
N ALA A 178 51.87 -41.55 26.30
CA ALA A 178 52.94 -42.29 25.66
C ALA A 178 54.12 -42.35 26.63
N THR A 179 54.25 -43.47 27.33
CA THR A 179 55.46 -43.89 28.03
C THR A 179 56.16 -44.98 27.23
N CYS A 180 57.48 -45.06 27.41
CA CYS A 180 58.47 -46.01 26.84
C CYS A 180 58.87 -45.77 25.37
N GLY A 181 60.17 -45.76 25.02
CA GLY A 181 61.37 -45.99 25.81
C GLY A 181 62.61 -45.95 24.92
N GLU A 182 63.72 -45.56 25.53
CA GLU A 182 65.08 -45.59 24.99
C GLU A 182 65.53 -47.01 24.59
N HIS A 183 66.22 -47.14 23.46
CA HIS A 183 67.44 -47.95 23.30
C HIS A 183 68.15 -47.64 21.97
#